data_AF-A0A560AP88-F1
#
_entry.id   AF-A0A560AP88-F1
#
_cell.length_a   1.000
_cell.length_b   1.000
_cell.length_c   1.000
_cell.angle_alpha   90.00
_cell.angle_beta   90.00
_cell.angle_gamma   90.00
#
_symmetry.space_group_name_H-M   'P 1'
#
loop_
_entity.id
_entity.type
_entity.pdbx_description
1 polymer ?
#
loop_
_entity_poly.entity_id
_entity_poly.type
_entity_poly.pdbx_seq_one_letter_code
_entity_poly.pdbx_strand_id
1 'polypeptide(L)'
;MWPMKRKEQETRNRAAQPPRVLLPSAVSEKMPMRAGRAPVPLRGAREARDAVTLVRLLRGTITPLRGDEVLALLEPHRPRLVPKPVNPLAAMLGQPQGRLLEALLRPTAPIILDVLLPRLRDHLIDRVVHNKGGAEDGLPGALEVATALRALVALLRGAGRGAVLSVVSAIEAAARDDADRLVRGEAPAMGAEDDAAGATAGAMDSLAHALLRFEARRLMLETLGATVALRDVVYQSRRLTRHALRRAAEAMDGFGADRGIKALHASLATLASVDGLLVVAMRNLDDQEEHREEANAFVEPADRKAMNDCLSAAWRLSDTLFDLVGKAANGGDLDELLFEALLRQLRSLHQFCTDLDHAGRPPVLDTLERRLAERSRALAGIAGERLVGILLARPADPAKARRLLARGQSLAQLLYDMGQDGDELEALAMRLVVARDALNHAAA
;
A
#
# COMPACT_ATOMS: atom_id res chain seq x y z
N MET A 1 21.96 48.14 -14.99
CA MET A 1 21.06 48.72 -13.97
C MET A 1 19.98 47.70 -13.70
N TRP A 2 19.79 47.40 -12.41
CA TRP A 2 18.90 46.42 -11.78
C TRP A 2 19.05 44.90 -12.03
N PRO A 3 19.32 44.14 -10.96
CA PRO A 3 19.27 42.69 -10.90
C PRO A 3 17.89 42.19 -10.44
N MET A 4 17.47 41.04 -10.96
CA MET A 4 16.48 40.08 -10.45
C MET A 4 16.39 39.05 -11.59
N LYS A 5 16.54 37.75 -11.41
CA LYS A 5 15.55 36.89 -10.74
C LYS A 5 16.22 35.62 -10.20
N ARG A 6 16.91 35.73 -9.05
CA ARG A 6 17.22 34.54 -8.20
C ARG A 6 15.95 33.81 -7.75
N LYS A 7 14.80 34.51 -7.74
CA LYS A 7 13.48 33.93 -7.44
C LYS A 7 12.94 32.97 -8.51
N GLU A 8 13.36 33.06 -9.78
CA GLU A 8 12.94 32.11 -10.83
C GLU A 8 13.69 30.78 -10.76
N GLN A 9 14.86 30.75 -10.13
CA GLN A 9 15.65 29.54 -9.95
C GLN A 9 15.25 28.78 -8.68
N GLU A 10 14.81 29.48 -7.64
CA GLU A 10 14.20 28.86 -6.45
C GLU A 10 12.81 28.25 -6.72
N THR A 11 12.03 28.81 -7.66
CA THR A 11 10.76 28.18 -8.08
C THR A 11 10.98 26.92 -8.92
N ARG A 12 12.04 26.87 -9.74
CA ARG A 12 12.42 25.62 -10.44
C ARG A 12 12.91 24.53 -9.49
N ASN A 13 13.63 24.88 -8.43
CA ASN A 13 14.09 23.88 -7.45
C ASN A 13 13.00 23.41 -6.46
N ARG A 14 11.87 24.15 -6.32
CA ARG A 14 10.67 23.65 -5.62
C ARG A 14 9.81 22.71 -6.47
N ALA A 15 10.04 22.63 -7.78
CA ALA A 15 9.37 21.68 -8.68
C ALA A 15 10.01 20.27 -8.66
N ALA A 16 11.09 20.07 -7.90
CA ALA A 16 11.72 18.77 -7.67
C ALA A 16 11.31 18.16 -6.31
N GLN A 17 10.03 18.29 -5.95
CA GLN A 17 9.42 17.34 -5.02
C GLN A 17 9.07 16.09 -5.84
N PRO A 18 9.43 14.87 -5.40
CA PRO A 18 8.90 13.68 -6.06
C PRO A 18 7.37 13.76 -6.02
N PRO A 19 6.68 13.34 -7.09
CA PRO A 19 5.23 13.43 -7.12
C PRO A 19 4.69 12.70 -5.90
N ARG A 20 3.81 13.38 -5.14
CA ARG A 20 2.84 12.68 -4.31
C ARG A 20 2.10 11.76 -5.26
N VAL A 21 2.40 10.47 -5.20
CA VAL A 21 1.62 9.44 -5.85
C VAL A 21 0.21 9.59 -5.31
N LEU A 22 -0.65 10.19 -6.12
CA LEU A 22 -2.09 10.07 -5.97
C LEU A 22 -2.36 8.56 -6.05
N LEU A 23 -2.73 7.99 -4.91
CA LEU A 23 -3.34 6.67 -4.84
C LEU A 23 -4.30 6.51 -6.03
N PRO A 24 -4.31 5.39 -6.76
CA PRO A 24 -5.34 5.12 -7.74
C PRO A 24 -6.70 5.26 -7.05
N SER A 25 -7.42 6.32 -7.40
CA SER A 25 -8.81 6.53 -7.03
C SER A 25 -9.66 5.59 -7.88
N ALA A 26 -9.64 4.29 -7.54
CA ALA A 26 -10.56 3.26 -8.06
C ALA A 26 -10.29 1.89 -7.41
N VAL A 27 -10.29 1.80 -6.08
CA VAL A 27 -10.67 0.52 -5.44
C VAL A 27 -12.18 0.54 -5.32
N SER A 28 -12.80 -0.09 -6.31
CA SER A 28 -14.16 -0.64 -6.35
C SER A 28 -15.11 -0.19 -5.23
N GLU A 29 -16.13 0.57 -5.64
CA GLU A 29 -17.36 0.71 -4.86
C GLU A 29 -17.86 -0.68 -4.40
N LYS A 30 -18.24 -0.75 -3.12
CA LYS A 30 -18.96 -1.84 -2.44
C LYS A 30 -18.24 -3.19 -2.34
N MET A 31 -17.20 -3.25 -1.51
CA MET A 31 -16.99 -4.47 -0.71
C MET A 31 -18.00 -4.49 0.44
N PRO A 32 -18.63 -5.65 0.77
CA PRO A 32 -19.43 -5.77 1.96
C PRO A 32 -18.48 -5.67 3.15
N MET A 33 -18.47 -4.52 3.82
CA MET A 33 -17.90 -4.43 5.15
C MET A 33 -18.62 -5.48 6.00
N ARG A 34 -17.93 -6.56 6.30
CA ARG A 34 -18.36 -7.57 7.26
C ARG A 34 -18.83 -6.81 8.50
N ALA A 35 -20.13 -6.91 8.82
CA ALA A 35 -20.80 -6.10 9.84
C ALA A 35 -19.95 -6.05 11.11
N GLY A 36 -19.25 -4.92 11.29
CA GLY A 36 -18.21 -4.76 12.28
C GLY A 36 -18.82 -4.70 13.67
N ARG A 37 -18.30 -5.55 14.55
CA ARG A 37 -18.45 -5.44 16.01
C ARG A 37 -18.33 -3.97 16.41
N ALA A 38 -19.24 -3.48 17.26
CA ALA A 38 -19.27 -2.08 17.68
C ALA A 38 -17.87 -1.56 18.04
N PRO A 39 -17.47 -0.36 17.58
CA PRO A 39 -16.11 0.14 17.77
C PRO A 39 -15.80 0.22 19.27
N VAL A 40 -14.82 -0.57 19.70
CA VAL A 40 -14.34 -0.53 21.09
C VAL A 40 -13.68 0.83 21.30
N PRO A 41 -14.10 1.62 22.31
CA PRO A 41 -13.59 2.97 22.50
C PRO A 41 -12.08 2.96 22.74
N LEU A 42 -11.37 3.87 22.06
CA LEU A 42 -9.94 4.06 22.24
C LEU A 42 -9.65 4.61 23.63
N ARG A 43 -8.83 3.90 24.40
CA ARG A 43 -8.34 4.41 25.67
C ARG A 43 -7.43 5.61 25.44
N GLY A 44 -7.53 6.60 26.32
CA GLY A 44 -6.62 7.76 26.29
C GLY A 44 -6.82 8.73 25.13
N ALA A 45 -7.98 8.73 24.44
CA ALA A 45 -8.19 9.55 23.25
C ALA A 45 -8.13 11.07 23.53
N ARG A 46 -8.67 11.51 24.67
CA ARG A 46 -8.60 12.91 25.11
C ARG A 46 -7.15 13.28 25.48
N GLU A 47 -6.50 12.42 26.24
CA GLU A 47 -5.11 12.57 26.66
C GLU A 47 -4.14 12.59 25.47
N ALA A 48 -4.43 11.84 24.41
CA ALA A 48 -3.68 11.87 23.14
C ALA A 48 -3.76 13.23 22.46
N ARG A 49 -4.97 13.80 22.35
CA ARG A 49 -5.19 15.14 21.78
C ARG A 49 -4.50 16.22 22.62
N ASP A 50 -4.66 16.15 23.94
CA ASP A 50 -4.10 17.13 24.86
C ASP A 50 -2.57 17.03 24.90
N ALA A 51 -1.97 15.83 24.81
CA ALA A 51 -0.53 15.68 24.74
C ALA A 51 0.10 16.22 23.45
N VAL A 52 -0.54 16.01 22.29
CA VAL A 52 -0.08 16.58 21.02
C VAL A 52 -0.12 18.11 21.10
N THR A 53 -1.20 18.66 21.67
CA THR A 53 -1.35 20.10 21.90
C THR A 53 -0.29 20.62 22.87
N LEU A 54 -0.05 19.91 23.98
CA LEU A 54 0.98 20.23 24.97
C LEU A 54 2.36 20.29 24.33
N VAL A 55 2.73 19.33 23.48
CA VAL A 55 4.03 19.35 22.79
C VAL A 55 4.16 20.53 21.83
N ARG A 56 3.08 20.89 21.13
CA ARG A 56 3.06 22.11 20.30
C ARG A 56 3.25 23.36 21.15
N LEU A 57 2.65 23.43 22.34
CA LEU A 57 2.87 24.51 23.30
C LEU A 57 4.31 24.51 23.83
N LEU A 58 4.90 23.37 24.20
CA LEU A 58 6.24 23.33 24.81
C LEU A 58 7.38 23.53 23.81
N ARG A 59 7.15 23.37 22.49
CA ARG A 59 8.18 23.56 21.44
C ARG A 59 8.46 25.02 21.07
N GLY A 60 7.52 25.93 21.29
CA GLY A 60 7.72 27.34 20.94
C GLY A 60 8.32 28.15 22.07
N THR A 61 8.46 29.46 21.85
CA THR A 61 8.95 30.40 22.87
C THR A 61 8.06 30.35 24.11
N ILE A 62 8.66 30.08 25.26
CA ILE A 62 7.99 29.99 26.55
C ILE A 62 7.78 31.42 27.08
N THR A 63 6.51 31.76 27.30
CA THR A 63 6.05 33.05 27.84
C THR A 63 5.08 32.80 28.99
N PRO A 64 4.82 33.78 29.87
CA PRO A 64 3.84 33.63 30.95
C PRO A 64 2.46 33.21 30.45
N LEU A 65 1.95 33.85 29.41
CA LEU A 65 0.64 33.51 28.79
C LEU A 65 0.59 32.05 28.34
N ARG A 66 1.66 31.56 27.71
CA ARG A 66 1.75 30.16 27.26
C ARG A 66 1.87 29.19 28.42
N GLY A 67 2.48 29.62 29.53
CA GLY A 67 2.46 28.89 30.80
C GLY A 67 1.03 28.70 31.32
N ASP A 68 0.21 29.75 31.27
CA ASP A 68 -1.20 29.65 31.67
C ASP A 68 -1.98 28.68 30.77
N GLU A 69 -1.74 28.70 29.46
CA GLU A 69 -2.33 27.74 28.51
C GLU A 69 -1.93 26.29 28.83
N VAL A 70 -0.65 26.05 29.16
CA VAL A 70 -0.15 24.72 29.54
C VAL A 70 -0.81 24.23 30.84
N LEU A 71 -0.92 25.10 31.84
CA LEU A 71 -1.56 24.75 33.10
C LEU A 71 -3.07 24.52 32.93
N ALA A 72 -3.74 25.34 32.14
CA ALA A 72 -5.16 25.19 31.82
C ALA A 72 -5.44 23.87 31.07
N LEU A 73 -4.55 23.47 30.15
CA LEU A 73 -4.64 22.21 29.43
C LEU A 73 -4.46 20.99 30.35
N LEU A 74 -3.61 21.10 31.37
CA LEU A 74 -3.28 20.01 32.29
C LEU A 74 -4.21 19.90 33.51
N GLU A 75 -4.89 20.98 33.89
CA GLU A 75 -5.79 21.01 35.06
C GLU A 75 -6.84 19.89 35.05
N PRO A 76 -7.51 19.54 33.93
CA PRO A 76 -8.49 18.44 33.90
C PRO A 76 -7.87 17.06 34.20
N HIS A 77 -6.57 16.91 34.01
CA HIS A 77 -5.82 15.66 34.21
C HIS A 77 -5.16 15.60 35.59
N ARG A 78 -5.28 16.65 36.40
CA ARG A 78 -4.64 16.74 37.72
C ARG A 78 -5.20 15.66 38.67
N PRO A 79 -4.36 14.77 39.22
CA PRO A 79 -4.78 13.89 40.29
C PRO A 79 -5.19 14.72 41.52
N ARG A 80 -6.23 14.30 42.25
CA ARG A 80 -6.80 15.06 43.39
C ARG A 80 -5.76 15.42 44.47
N LEU A 81 -4.70 14.63 44.60
CA LEU A 81 -3.64 14.79 45.59
C LEU A 81 -2.48 15.70 45.14
N VAL A 82 -2.42 16.10 43.87
CA VAL A 82 -1.38 17.01 43.36
C VAL A 82 -1.86 18.45 43.54
N PRO A 83 -1.14 19.34 44.25
CA PRO A 83 -1.58 20.72 44.45
C PRO A 83 -1.76 21.46 43.12
N LYS A 84 -2.70 22.42 43.07
CA LYS A 84 -2.96 23.20 41.86
C LYS A 84 -1.68 23.98 41.49
N PRO A 85 -1.10 23.72 40.31
CA PRO A 85 0.13 24.41 39.91
C PRO A 85 -0.17 25.90 39.67
N VAL A 86 0.66 26.77 40.25
CA VAL A 86 0.65 28.22 39.99
C VAL A 86 1.70 28.52 38.93
N ASN A 87 1.39 29.41 37.99
CA ASN A 87 2.32 29.78 36.92
C ASN A 87 3.58 30.46 37.49
N PRO A 88 4.76 29.81 37.42
CA PRO A 88 6.00 30.37 37.97
C PRO A 88 6.63 31.42 37.05
N LEU A 89 6.19 31.52 35.79
CA LEU A 89 6.85 32.31 34.76
C LEU A 89 6.65 33.82 34.94
N ALA A 90 5.58 34.23 35.61
CA ALA A 90 5.30 35.65 35.87
C ALA A 90 6.42 36.32 36.69
N ALA A 91 7.07 35.57 37.58
CA ALA A 91 8.18 36.05 38.40
C ALA A 91 9.56 35.89 37.73
N MET A 92 9.63 35.32 36.52
CA MET A 92 10.87 34.93 35.84
C MET A 92 11.10 35.66 34.51
N LEU A 93 10.48 36.83 34.33
CA LEU A 93 10.65 37.65 33.13
C LEU A 93 12.13 37.93 32.82
N GLY A 94 12.53 37.73 31.57
CA GLY A 94 13.91 37.95 31.10
C GLY A 94 14.90 36.79 31.32
N GLN A 95 14.48 35.68 31.94
CA GLN A 95 15.31 34.49 32.08
C GLN A 95 15.50 33.75 30.75
N PRO A 96 16.58 32.96 30.59
CA PRO A 96 16.79 32.15 29.39
C PRO A 96 15.69 31.08 29.26
N GLN A 97 15.34 30.77 28.00
CA GLN A 97 14.24 29.86 27.65
C GLN A 97 14.33 28.48 28.32
N GLY A 98 15.54 27.93 28.49
CA GLY A 98 15.75 26.66 29.18
C GLY A 98 15.31 26.70 30.65
N ARG A 99 15.58 27.80 31.37
CA ARG A 99 15.15 27.95 32.77
C ARG A 99 13.64 28.16 32.90
N LEU A 100 13.05 28.90 31.97
CA LEU A 100 11.59 29.08 31.91
C LEU A 100 10.88 27.73 31.70
N LEU A 101 11.38 26.93 30.77
CA LEU A 101 10.86 25.59 30.51
C LEU A 101 11.00 24.67 31.73
N GLU A 102 12.17 24.64 32.38
CA GLU A 102 12.38 23.85 33.62
C GLU A 102 11.42 24.26 34.74
N ALA A 103 11.24 25.57 34.93
CA ALA A 103 10.33 26.10 35.94
C ALA A 103 8.88 25.70 35.66
N LEU A 104 8.44 25.72 34.39
CA LEU A 104 7.12 25.26 33.98
C LEU A 104 6.96 23.74 34.14
N LEU A 105 7.98 22.96 33.79
CA LEU A 105 7.94 21.50 33.84
C LEU A 105 7.91 20.94 35.27
N ARG A 106 8.57 21.60 36.23
CA ARG A 106 8.63 21.12 37.63
C ARG A 106 7.24 20.85 38.25
N PRO A 107 6.26 21.77 38.20
CA PRO A 107 4.94 21.51 38.74
C PRO A 107 4.05 20.62 37.85
N THR A 108 4.32 20.55 36.54
CA THR A 108 3.49 19.78 35.60
C THR A 108 3.96 18.34 35.38
N ALA A 109 5.23 18.05 35.67
CA ALA A 109 5.85 16.75 35.42
C ALA A 109 5.09 15.57 36.05
N PRO A 110 4.56 15.63 37.29
CA PRO A 110 3.78 14.52 37.85
C PRO A 110 2.54 14.19 37.03
N ILE A 111 1.80 15.21 36.55
CA ILE A 111 0.60 15.01 35.71
C ILE A 111 0.99 14.35 34.38
N ILE A 112 2.09 14.80 33.79
CA ILE A 112 2.58 14.24 32.52
C ILE A 112 2.98 12.77 32.73
N LEU A 113 3.78 12.47 33.77
CA LEU A 113 4.33 11.14 34.04
C LEU A 113 3.26 10.13 34.47
N ASP A 114 2.33 10.52 35.34
CA ASP A 114 1.40 9.60 35.98
C ASP A 114 0.09 9.43 35.19
N VAL A 115 -0.28 10.42 34.37
CA VAL A 115 -1.56 10.43 33.64
C VAL A 115 -1.34 10.41 32.14
N LEU A 116 -0.64 11.40 31.57
CA LEU A 116 -0.56 11.53 30.11
C LEU A 116 0.27 10.40 29.48
N LEU A 117 1.51 10.16 29.93
CA LEU A 117 2.38 9.16 29.30
C LEU A 117 1.79 7.73 29.32
N PRO A 118 1.19 7.23 30.42
CA PRO A 118 0.53 5.93 30.41
C PRO A 118 -0.68 5.86 29.47
N ARG A 119 -1.45 6.94 29.35
CA ARG A 119 -2.61 7.01 28.44
C ARG A 119 -2.20 7.07 26.97
N LEU A 120 -1.11 7.78 26.65
CA LEU A 120 -0.51 7.77 25.31
C LEU A 120 -0.01 6.38 24.94
N ARG A 121 0.66 5.68 25.86
CA ARG A 121 1.08 4.29 25.68
C ARG A 121 -0.12 3.41 25.35
N ASP A 122 -1.17 3.45 26.16
CA ASP A 122 -2.36 2.61 25.97
C ASP A 122 -3.06 2.93 24.64
N HIS A 123 -3.16 4.21 24.29
CA HIS A 123 -3.72 4.67 23.01
C HIS A 123 -2.94 4.13 21.81
N LEU A 124 -1.61 4.24 21.84
CA LEU A 124 -0.74 3.73 20.77
C LEU A 124 -0.82 2.20 20.66
N ILE A 125 -0.84 1.48 21.79
CA ILE A 125 -1.01 0.02 21.79
C ILE A 125 -2.38 -0.37 21.20
N ASP A 126 -3.46 0.30 21.60
CA ASP A 126 -4.79 0.01 21.05
C ASP A 126 -4.88 0.26 19.53
N ARG A 127 -4.25 1.33 19.01
CA ARG A 127 -4.27 1.64 17.57
C ARG A 127 -3.30 0.80 16.74
N VAL A 128 -2.05 0.66 17.17
CA VAL A 128 -0.97 0.06 16.37
C VAL A 128 -0.91 -1.46 16.51
N VAL A 129 -1.20 -1.97 17.72
CA VAL A 129 -1.15 -3.41 18.00
C VAL A 129 -2.52 -4.04 17.80
N HIS A 130 -3.56 -3.48 18.44
CA HIS A 130 -4.90 -4.07 18.40
C HIS A 130 -5.78 -3.59 17.23
N ASN A 131 -5.28 -2.66 16.40
CA ASN A 131 -6.02 -2.06 15.29
C ASN A 131 -7.42 -1.56 15.67
N LYS A 132 -7.54 -0.99 16.88
CA LYS A 132 -8.78 -0.39 17.36
C LYS A 132 -8.88 1.06 16.87
N GLY A 133 -10.12 1.53 16.72
CA GLY A 133 -10.44 2.89 16.33
C GLY A 133 -10.28 3.14 14.83
N GLY A 134 -11.34 3.64 14.20
CA GLY A 134 -11.31 4.05 12.79
C GLY A 134 -10.67 5.42 12.60
N ALA A 135 -10.75 5.95 11.38
CA ALA A 135 -10.53 7.38 11.12
C ALA A 135 -11.66 8.17 11.78
N GLU A 136 -11.52 8.45 13.08
CA GLU A 136 -12.41 9.39 13.77
C GLU A 136 -11.97 10.81 13.42
N ASP A 137 -12.87 11.55 12.79
CA ASP A 137 -12.66 12.96 12.46
C ASP A 137 -12.32 13.75 13.74
N GLY A 138 -11.07 14.22 13.81
CA GLY A 138 -10.57 15.07 14.90
C GLY A 138 -9.72 14.38 15.98
N LEU A 139 -9.38 13.08 15.85
CA LEU A 139 -8.30 12.48 16.65
C LEU A 139 -6.93 12.65 15.97
N PRO A 140 -5.85 12.91 16.72
CA PRO A 140 -4.51 12.97 16.15
C PRO A 140 -4.09 11.63 15.54
N GLY A 141 -3.23 11.68 14.52
CA GLY A 141 -2.68 10.49 13.89
C GLY A 141 -1.78 9.71 14.86
N ALA A 142 -1.67 8.38 14.70
CA ALA A 142 -0.82 7.56 15.58
C ALA A 142 0.65 8.05 15.58
N LEU A 143 1.18 8.47 14.43
CA LEU A 143 2.53 9.05 14.32
C LEU A 143 2.67 10.38 15.07
N GLU A 144 1.64 11.22 15.09
CA GLU A 144 1.65 12.48 15.85
C GLU A 144 1.70 12.19 17.35
N VAL A 145 0.91 11.22 17.81
CA VAL A 145 0.88 10.78 19.21
C VAL A 145 2.22 10.18 19.63
N ALA A 146 2.87 9.39 18.78
CA ALA A 146 4.19 8.83 19.05
C ALA A 146 5.30 9.89 19.07
N THR A 147 5.22 10.87 18.16
CA THR A 147 6.09 12.03 18.14
C THR A 147 5.92 12.83 19.44
N ALA A 148 4.69 13.01 19.91
CA ALA A 148 4.40 13.70 21.15
C ALA A 148 4.94 12.92 22.37
N LEU A 149 4.72 11.60 22.43
CA LEU A 149 5.26 10.73 23.46
C LEU A 149 6.79 10.84 23.56
N ARG A 150 7.50 10.72 22.43
CA ARG A 150 8.96 10.87 22.39
C ARG A 150 9.42 12.27 22.81
N ALA A 151 8.73 13.31 22.36
CA ALA A 151 9.05 14.69 22.71
C ALA A 151 8.89 14.97 24.21
N LEU A 152 7.81 14.50 24.83
CA LEU A 152 7.57 14.66 26.28
C LEU A 152 8.62 13.91 27.11
N VAL A 153 8.97 12.68 26.74
CA VAL A 153 10.05 11.93 27.41
C VAL A 153 11.39 12.63 27.26
N ALA A 154 11.69 13.23 26.10
CA ALA A 154 12.92 14.01 25.91
C ALA A 154 12.94 15.28 26.78
N LEU A 155 11.83 16.02 26.84
CA LEU A 155 11.66 17.21 27.68
C LEU A 155 11.84 16.89 29.18
N LEU A 156 11.36 15.72 29.61
CA LEU A 156 11.50 15.23 30.99
C LEU A 156 12.83 14.49 31.23
N ARG A 157 13.84 14.68 30.36
CA ARG A 157 15.19 14.09 30.48
C ARG A 157 15.18 12.56 30.62
N GLY A 158 14.22 11.89 30.00
CA GLY A 158 14.07 10.44 30.03
C GLY A 158 13.16 9.91 31.13
N ALA A 159 12.61 10.75 32.00
CA ALA A 159 11.55 10.32 32.90
C ALA A 159 10.33 9.88 32.05
N GLY A 160 9.80 8.68 32.33
CA GLY A 160 8.74 8.07 31.52
C GLY A 160 9.22 7.22 30.33
N ARG A 161 10.54 6.96 30.19
CA ARG A 161 11.07 6.00 29.18
C ARG A 161 10.38 4.64 29.20
N GLY A 162 9.90 4.19 30.37
CA GLY A 162 9.12 2.95 30.50
C GLY A 162 7.88 2.92 29.61
N ALA A 163 7.19 4.05 29.42
CA ALA A 163 6.02 4.14 28.54
C ALA A 163 6.40 3.90 27.07
N VAL A 164 7.51 4.47 26.61
CA VAL A 164 8.06 4.24 25.26
C VAL A 164 8.46 2.78 25.10
N LEU A 165 9.22 2.23 26.06
CA LEU A 165 9.65 0.82 26.04
C LEU A 165 8.46 -0.14 25.99
N SER A 166 7.39 0.12 26.73
CA SER A 166 6.17 -0.70 26.67
C SER A 166 5.52 -0.69 25.29
N VAL A 167 5.45 0.47 24.61
CA VAL A 167 4.92 0.53 23.23
C VAL A 167 5.82 -0.25 22.29
N VAL A 168 7.14 -0.05 22.39
CA VAL A 168 8.14 -0.74 21.55
C VAL A 168 8.04 -2.25 21.73
N SER A 169 8.06 -2.76 22.95
CA SER A 169 7.95 -4.20 23.24
C SER A 169 6.62 -4.78 22.78
N ALA A 170 5.51 -4.04 22.91
CA ALA A 170 4.22 -4.49 22.41
C ALA A 170 4.17 -4.58 20.87
N ILE A 171 4.79 -3.62 20.17
CA ILE A 171 4.91 -3.66 18.70
C ILE A 171 5.78 -4.84 18.27
N GLU A 172 6.92 -5.05 18.92
CA GLU A 172 7.87 -6.13 18.62
C GLU A 172 7.22 -7.51 18.84
N ALA A 173 6.58 -7.73 19.99
CA ALA A 173 5.86 -8.97 20.28
C ALA A 173 4.74 -9.22 19.27
N ALA A 174 3.90 -8.20 19.00
CA ALA A 174 2.81 -8.32 18.05
C ALA A 174 3.28 -8.55 16.61
N ALA A 175 4.44 -8.00 16.23
CA ALA A 175 5.05 -8.24 14.93
C ALA A 175 5.51 -9.71 14.81
N ARG A 176 6.18 -10.25 15.83
CA ARG A 176 6.55 -11.67 15.84
C ARG A 176 5.34 -12.59 15.80
N ASP A 177 4.34 -12.33 16.64
CA ASP A 177 3.12 -13.15 16.72
C ASP A 177 2.34 -13.10 15.40
N ASP A 178 2.18 -11.93 14.79
CA ASP A 178 1.50 -11.79 13.50
C ASP A 178 2.28 -12.48 12.37
N ALA A 179 3.60 -12.32 12.30
CA ALA A 179 4.43 -12.97 11.28
C ALA A 179 4.41 -14.49 11.45
N ASP A 180 4.55 -14.99 12.68
CA ASP A 180 4.48 -16.42 12.96
C ASP A 180 3.10 -16.98 12.64
N ARG A 181 2.02 -16.31 13.03
CA ARG A 181 0.66 -16.76 12.72
C ARG A 181 0.39 -16.78 11.23
N LEU A 182 0.86 -15.78 10.47
CA LEU A 182 0.61 -15.70 9.03
C LEU A 182 1.51 -16.66 8.23
N VAL A 183 2.74 -16.90 8.68
CA VAL A 183 3.67 -17.82 8.01
C VAL A 183 3.38 -19.29 8.37
N ARG A 184 3.01 -19.58 9.63
CA ARG A 184 2.61 -20.93 10.08
C ARG A 184 1.15 -21.23 9.80
N GLY A 185 0.34 -20.20 9.60
CA GLY A 185 -1.08 -20.32 9.31
C GLY A 185 -1.27 -21.12 8.03
N GLU A 186 -1.49 -22.41 8.22
CA GLU A 186 -2.29 -23.23 7.33
C GLU A 186 -3.54 -22.41 6.95
N ALA A 187 -3.88 -22.42 5.66
CA ALA A 187 -5.11 -21.81 5.15
C ALA A 187 -6.26 -22.09 6.11
N PRO A 188 -7.21 -21.16 6.33
CA PRO A 188 -8.39 -21.46 7.13
C PRO A 188 -8.96 -22.78 6.65
N ALA A 189 -8.99 -23.76 7.56
CA ALA A 189 -9.32 -25.14 7.24
C ALA A 189 -10.61 -25.15 6.42
N MET A 190 -10.50 -25.71 5.22
CA MET A 190 -11.56 -25.82 4.23
C MET A 190 -12.83 -26.36 4.88
N GLY A 191 -13.85 -25.52 4.95
CA GLY A 191 -15.23 -25.94 5.04
C GLY A 191 -15.93 -25.40 3.78
N ALA A 192 -16.45 -26.31 2.96
CA ALA A 192 -17.10 -26.11 1.66
C ALA A 192 -16.15 -25.99 0.45
N GLU A 193 -16.14 -27.05 -0.36
CA GLU A 193 -15.46 -27.14 -1.68
C GLU A 193 -15.93 -26.06 -2.68
N ASP A 194 -17.02 -25.34 -2.40
CA ASP A 194 -17.60 -24.34 -3.30
C ASP A 194 -16.99 -22.92 -3.18
N ASP A 195 -16.19 -22.61 -2.16
CA ASP A 195 -15.66 -21.23 -1.90
C ASP A 195 -14.13 -21.13 -1.75
N ALA A 196 -13.37 -22.15 -2.21
CA ALA A 196 -11.91 -22.20 -2.05
C ALA A 196 -11.17 -21.01 -2.70
N ALA A 197 -11.67 -20.49 -3.82
CA ALA A 197 -11.11 -19.31 -4.48
C ALA A 197 -11.36 -18.01 -3.70
N GLY A 198 -12.56 -17.84 -3.13
CA GLY A 198 -12.87 -16.70 -2.27
C GLY A 198 -12.04 -16.71 -0.99
N ALA A 199 -11.78 -17.89 -0.43
CA ALA A 199 -10.88 -18.06 0.71
C ALA A 199 -9.42 -17.69 0.34
N THR A 200 -8.97 -18.01 -0.87
CA THR A 200 -7.62 -17.69 -1.34
C THR A 200 -7.46 -16.18 -1.59
N ALA A 201 -8.42 -15.54 -2.25
CA ALA A 201 -8.43 -14.08 -2.44
C ALA A 201 -8.43 -13.35 -1.09
N GLY A 202 -9.29 -13.77 -0.15
CA GLY A 202 -9.32 -13.22 1.21
C GLY A 202 -8.00 -13.42 1.98
N ALA A 203 -7.29 -14.53 1.74
CA ALA A 203 -5.96 -14.75 2.31
C ALA A 203 -4.92 -13.78 1.73
N MET A 204 -4.92 -13.52 0.42
CA MET A 204 -4.03 -12.54 -0.20
C MET A 204 -4.29 -11.12 0.31
N ASP A 205 -5.56 -10.72 0.41
CA ASP A 205 -5.94 -9.43 0.98
C ASP A 205 -5.46 -9.31 2.43
N SER A 206 -5.59 -10.39 3.23
CA SER A 206 -5.12 -10.40 4.61
C SER A 206 -3.60 -10.22 4.73
N LEU A 207 -2.82 -10.80 3.79
CA LEU A 207 -1.38 -10.63 3.71
C LEU A 207 -1.02 -9.19 3.31
N ALA A 208 -1.72 -8.59 2.35
CA ALA A 208 -1.50 -7.22 1.93
C ALA A 208 -1.75 -6.24 3.08
N HIS A 209 -2.87 -6.40 3.79
CA HIS A 209 -3.18 -5.61 4.99
C HIS A 209 -2.15 -5.84 6.11
N ALA A 210 -1.64 -7.06 6.27
CA ALA A 210 -0.59 -7.33 7.24
C ALA A 210 0.70 -6.57 6.88
N LEU A 211 1.16 -6.63 5.63
CA LEU A 211 2.35 -5.90 5.18
C LEU A 211 2.22 -4.38 5.40
N LEU A 212 1.06 -3.78 5.09
CA LEU A 212 0.80 -2.36 5.40
C LEU A 212 0.87 -2.06 6.91
N ARG A 213 0.41 -2.98 7.76
CA ARG A 213 0.56 -2.85 9.23
C ARG A 213 2.03 -2.93 9.66
N PHE A 214 2.85 -3.76 9.03
CA PHE A 214 4.29 -3.82 9.28
C PHE A 214 4.98 -2.52 8.88
N GLU A 215 4.60 -1.92 7.75
CA GLU A 215 5.09 -0.60 7.35
C GLU A 215 4.74 0.48 8.39
N ALA A 216 3.49 0.50 8.87
CA ALA A 216 3.07 1.43 9.92
C ALA A 216 3.85 1.21 11.24
N ARG A 217 4.10 -0.05 11.62
CA ARG A 217 4.92 -0.41 12.79
C ARG A 217 6.38 0.03 12.61
N ARG A 218 6.95 -0.10 11.40
CA ARG A 218 8.29 0.38 11.07
C ARG A 218 8.40 1.90 11.30
N LEU A 219 7.53 2.67 10.64
CA LEU A 219 7.48 4.14 10.78
C LEU A 219 7.28 4.57 12.24
N MET A 220 6.48 3.82 13.00
CA MET A 220 6.27 4.04 14.42
C MET A 220 7.56 3.85 15.23
N LEU A 221 8.28 2.75 15.02
CA LEU A 221 9.54 2.44 15.72
C LEU A 221 10.66 3.42 15.35
N GLU A 222 10.74 3.85 14.09
CA GLU A 222 11.62 4.94 13.65
C GLU A 222 11.31 6.24 14.39
N THR A 223 10.02 6.59 14.47
CA THR A 223 9.53 7.78 15.18
C THR A 223 9.88 7.72 16.67
N LEU A 224 9.79 6.54 17.29
CA LEU A 224 10.17 6.33 18.69
C LEU A 224 11.69 6.23 18.91
N GLY A 225 12.48 6.03 17.85
CA GLY A 225 13.94 5.88 17.92
C GLY A 225 14.39 4.50 18.42
N ALA A 226 13.56 3.47 18.24
CA ALA A 226 13.80 2.13 18.76
C ALA A 226 14.55 1.25 17.75
N THR A 227 15.87 1.48 17.61
CA THR A 227 16.69 0.86 16.54
C THR A 227 16.78 -0.67 16.60
N VAL A 228 16.80 -1.26 17.81
CA VAL A 228 16.87 -2.73 17.96
C VAL A 228 15.56 -3.39 17.54
N ALA A 229 14.43 -2.94 18.08
CA ALA A 229 13.11 -3.44 17.71
C ALA A 229 12.78 -3.17 16.24
N LEU A 230 13.26 -2.05 15.69
CA LEU A 230 13.11 -1.74 14.27
C LEU A 230 13.74 -2.84 13.40
N ARG A 231 14.96 -3.29 13.72
CA ARG A 231 15.61 -4.39 12.98
C ARG A 231 14.81 -5.68 13.04
N ASP A 232 14.25 -6.02 14.19
CA ASP A 232 13.42 -7.22 14.34
C ASP A 232 12.13 -7.13 13.51
N VAL A 233 11.42 -5.99 13.55
CA VAL A 233 10.20 -5.78 12.74
C VAL A 233 10.51 -5.79 11.26
N VAL A 234 11.65 -5.22 10.84
CA VAL A 234 12.14 -5.28 9.46
C VAL A 234 12.37 -6.73 9.03
N TYR A 235 13.07 -7.52 9.85
CA TYR A 235 13.29 -8.93 9.60
C TYR A 235 11.97 -9.71 9.43
N GLN A 236 11.02 -9.51 10.34
CA GLN A 236 9.71 -10.16 10.26
C GLN A 236 8.91 -9.69 9.03
N SER A 237 8.99 -8.41 8.65
CA SER A 237 8.36 -7.87 7.44
C SER A 237 8.93 -8.52 6.17
N ARG A 238 10.25 -8.67 6.07
CA ARG A 238 10.92 -9.37 4.95
C ARG A 238 10.51 -10.83 4.90
N ARG A 239 10.44 -11.52 6.04
CA ARG A 239 9.98 -12.91 6.13
C ARG A 239 8.53 -13.05 5.64
N LEU A 240 7.64 -12.15 6.06
CA LEU A 240 6.25 -12.12 5.60
C LEU A 240 6.15 -11.79 4.11
N THR A 241 6.99 -10.88 3.62
CA THR A 241 7.05 -10.50 2.20
C THR A 241 7.49 -11.67 1.32
N ARG A 242 8.53 -12.40 1.71
CA ARG A 242 8.93 -13.66 1.05
C ARG A 242 7.80 -14.68 1.00
N HIS A 243 7.05 -14.82 2.09
CA HIS A 243 5.88 -15.69 2.14
C HIS A 243 4.77 -15.21 1.20
N ALA A 244 4.49 -13.90 1.18
CA ALA A 244 3.52 -13.28 0.28
C ALA A 244 3.88 -13.51 -1.21
N LEU A 245 5.13 -13.30 -1.59
CA LEU A 245 5.61 -13.56 -2.96
C LEU A 245 5.46 -15.03 -3.35
N ARG A 246 5.76 -15.96 -2.43
CA ARG A 246 5.55 -17.40 -2.67
C ARG A 246 4.07 -17.72 -2.87
N ARG A 247 3.20 -17.19 -2.02
CA ARG A 247 1.74 -17.40 -2.12
C ARG A 247 1.17 -16.78 -3.41
N ALA A 248 1.67 -15.63 -3.83
CA ALA A 248 1.35 -15.04 -5.12
C ALA A 248 1.77 -15.95 -6.28
N ALA A 249 3.01 -16.45 -6.26
CA ALA A 249 3.50 -17.38 -7.28
C ALA A 249 2.65 -18.66 -7.38
N GLU A 250 2.30 -19.25 -6.24
CA GLU A 250 1.42 -20.44 -6.17
C GLU A 250 0.02 -20.15 -6.76
N ALA A 251 -0.55 -18.97 -6.49
CA ALA A 251 -1.84 -18.58 -7.05
C ALA A 251 -1.78 -18.34 -8.57
N MET A 252 -0.70 -17.73 -9.07
CA MET A 252 -0.46 -17.55 -10.51
C MET A 252 -0.30 -18.89 -11.24
N ASP A 253 0.52 -19.80 -10.69
CA ASP A 253 0.70 -21.14 -11.25
C ASP A 253 -0.63 -21.94 -11.20
N GLY A 254 -1.42 -21.78 -10.13
CA GLY A 254 -2.74 -22.39 -9.98
C GLY A 254 -3.74 -21.98 -11.07
N PHE A 255 -3.71 -20.72 -11.51
CA PHE A 255 -4.52 -20.26 -12.66
C PHE A 255 -4.18 -21.01 -13.96
N GLY A 256 -2.91 -21.36 -14.18
CA GLY A 256 -2.47 -22.09 -15.37
C GLY A 256 -2.93 -23.54 -15.43
N ALA A 257 -3.18 -24.15 -14.27
CA ALA A 257 -3.49 -25.57 -14.13
C ALA A 257 -4.99 -25.89 -14.38
N ASP A 258 -5.91 -25.04 -13.94
CA ASP A 258 -7.36 -25.28 -14.06
C ASP A 258 -7.99 -24.40 -15.14
N ARG A 259 -8.58 -25.02 -16.16
CA ARG A 259 -9.11 -24.35 -17.37
C ARG A 259 -10.63 -24.38 -17.46
N GLY A 260 -11.34 -24.80 -16.41
CA GLY A 260 -12.79 -24.72 -16.36
C GLY A 260 -13.29 -23.27 -16.30
N ILE A 261 -14.41 -22.94 -16.98
CA ILE A 261 -14.93 -21.55 -17.01
C ILE A 261 -15.25 -21.02 -15.60
N LYS A 262 -15.81 -21.87 -14.72
CA LYS A 262 -16.06 -21.51 -13.32
C LYS A 262 -14.76 -21.26 -12.54
N ALA A 263 -13.76 -22.12 -12.75
CA ALA A 263 -12.44 -21.96 -12.17
C ALA A 263 -11.79 -20.66 -12.64
N LEU A 264 -11.84 -20.34 -13.94
CA LEU A 264 -11.29 -19.10 -14.50
C LEU A 264 -11.84 -17.84 -13.83
N HIS A 265 -13.16 -17.75 -13.59
CA HIS A 265 -13.74 -16.58 -12.91
C HIS A 265 -13.26 -16.46 -11.46
N ALA A 266 -13.21 -17.58 -10.76
CA ALA A 266 -12.79 -17.63 -9.36
C ALA A 266 -11.28 -17.32 -9.21
N SER A 267 -10.48 -17.81 -10.15
CA SER A 267 -9.04 -17.55 -10.22
C SER A 267 -8.74 -16.10 -10.65
N LEU A 268 -9.58 -15.45 -11.45
CA LEU A 268 -9.43 -14.02 -11.79
C LEU A 268 -9.64 -13.09 -10.58
N ALA A 269 -10.61 -13.38 -9.72
CA ALA A 269 -10.77 -12.65 -8.46
C ALA A 269 -9.52 -12.83 -7.58
N THR A 270 -8.96 -14.03 -7.56
CA THR A 270 -7.71 -14.32 -6.84
C THR A 270 -6.53 -13.53 -7.42
N LEU A 271 -6.40 -13.47 -8.75
CA LEU A 271 -5.34 -12.69 -9.41
C LEU A 271 -5.45 -11.18 -9.12
N ALA A 272 -6.66 -10.63 -9.08
CA ALA A 272 -6.85 -9.23 -8.69
C ALA A 272 -6.36 -8.94 -7.25
N SER A 273 -6.57 -9.87 -6.30
CA SER A 273 -5.98 -9.75 -4.96
C SER A 273 -4.46 -9.94 -4.96
N VAL A 274 -3.92 -10.78 -5.85
CA VAL A 274 -2.47 -10.94 -6.04
C VAL A 274 -1.84 -9.64 -6.53
N ASP A 275 -2.46 -8.93 -7.47
CA ASP A 275 -1.96 -7.63 -7.95
C ASP A 275 -1.76 -6.64 -6.79
N GLY A 276 -2.78 -6.49 -5.93
CA GLY A 276 -2.70 -5.62 -4.76
C GLY A 276 -1.64 -6.05 -3.74
N LEU A 277 -1.49 -7.36 -3.54
CA LEU A 277 -0.47 -7.93 -2.66
C LEU A 277 0.94 -7.65 -3.19
N LEU A 278 1.17 -7.83 -4.49
CA LEU A 278 2.48 -7.61 -5.12
C LEU A 278 2.94 -6.17 -4.97
N VAL A 279 2.08 -5.19 -5.24
CA VAL A 279 2.42 -3.76 -5.07
C VAL A 279 2.92 -3.47 -3.66
N VAL A 280 2.23 -3.99 -2.63
CA VAL A 280 2.61 -3.77 -1.23
C VAL A 280 3.88 -4.55 -0.84
N ALA A 281 4.01 -5.79 -1.31
CA ALA A 281 5.18 -6.64 -1.07
C ALA A 281 6.45 -6.00 -1.65
N MET A 282 6.38 -5.52 -2.89
CA MET A 282 7.48 -4.87 -3.57
C MET A 282 7.92 -3.60 -2.87
N ARG A 283 6.98 -2.71 -2.54
CA ARG A 283 7.28 -1.49 -1.79
C ARG A 283 8.00 -1.77 -0.46
N ASN A 284 7.63 -2.85 0.22
CA ASN A 284 8.30 -3.25 1.45
C ASN A 284 9.72 -3.79 1.23
N LEU A 285 10.03 -4.34 0.05
CA LEU A 285 11.40 -4.71 -0.31
C LEU A 285 12.20 -3.50 -0.78
N ASP A 286 11.59 -2.57 -1.54
CA ASP A 286 12.27 -1.37 -2.06
C ASP A 286 12.71 -0.43 -0.93
N ASP A 287 11.85 -0.21 0.07
CA ASP A 287 12.18 0.60 1.25
C ASP A 287 13.27 -0.04 2.13
N GLN A 288 13.64 -1.30 1.89
CA GLN A 288 14.58 -2.07 2.70
C GLN A 288 15.79 -2.44 1.82
N GLU A 289 16.81 -1.58 1.80
CA GLU A 289 18.08 -1.93 1.15
C GLU A 289 18.55 -3.33 1.62
N GLU A 290 19.07 -4.13 0.69
CA GLU A 290 19.52 -5.50 0.89
C GLU A 290 20.63 -5.55 1.96
N HIS A 291 20.23 -5.52 3.23
CA HIS A 291 21.15 -5.62 4.35
C HIS A 291 21.40 -7.11 4.58
N ARG A 292 22.69 -7.45 4.45
CA ARG A 292 23.43 -8.70 4.70
C ARG A 292 22.77 -9.71 5.64
N GLU A 293 21.62 -10.23 5.27
CA GLU A 293 21.12 -11.51 5.75
C GLU A 293 21.64 -12.53 4.75
N GLU A 294 22.87 -12.99 5.02
CA GLU A 294 23.51 -14.15 4.38
C GLU A 294 23.87 -14.00 2.89
N ALA A 295 24.45 -12.86 2.49
CA ALA A 295 25.18 -12.78 1.22
C ALA A 295 26.45 -13.64 1.29
N ASN A 296 26.32 -14.93 1.04
CA ASN A 296 27.45 -15.84 0.77
C ASN A 296 27.58 -16.02 -0.74
N ALA A 297 28.80 -16.16 -1.26
CA ALA A 297 29.08 -16.30 -2.70
C ALA A 297 28.39 -17.50 -3.39
N PHE A 298 27.74 -18.38 -2.62
CA PHE A 298 27.13 -19.63 -3.06
C PHE A 298 25.60 -19.70 -2.86
N VAL A 299 24.98 -18.73 -2.18
CA VAL A 299 23.54 -18.76 -1.88
C VAL A 299 22.90 -17.44 -2.29
N GLU A 300 21.94 -17.52 -3.21
CA GLU A 300 21.14 -16.36 -3.61
C GLU A 300 20.35 -15.84 -2.39
N PRO A 301 20.35 -14.51 -2.13
CA PRO A 301 19.56 -13.92 -1.06
C PRO A 301 18.11 -14.38 -1.16
N ALA A 302 17.52 -14.81 -0.04
CA ALA A 302 16.18 -15.40 -0.03
C ALA A 302 15.10 -14.48 -0.61
N ASP A 303 15.28 -13.16 -0.50
CA ASP A 303 14.40 -12.15 -1.09
C ASP A 303 14.49 -12.17 -2.62
N ARG A 304 15.70 -12.25 -3.17
CA ARG A 304 15.93 -12.32 -4.62
C ARG A 304 15.42 -13.62 -5.22
N LYS A 305 15.61 -14.74 -4.51
CA LYS A 305 15.00 -16.02 -4.90
C LYS A 305 13.47 -15.93 -4.93
N ALA A 306 12.84 -15.43 -3.86
CA ALA A 306 11.39 -15.30 -3.80
C ALA A 306 10.85 -14.37 -4.90
N MET A 307 11.60 -13.30 -5.21
CA MET A 307 11.32 -12.41 -6.35
C MET A 307 11.36 -13.18 -7.67
N ASN A 308 12.47 -13.87 -7.95
CA ASN A 308 12.69 -14.57 -9.21
C ASN A 308 11.69 -15.70 -9.42
N ASP A 309 11.32 -16.43 -8.35
CA ASP A 309 10.29 -17.45 -8.39
C ASP A 309 8.93 -16.83 -8.76
N CYS A 310 8.58 -15.68 -8.17
CA CYS A 310 7.35 -14.95 -8.48
C CYS A 310 7.35 -14.40 -9.92
N LEU A 311 8.46 -13.81 -10.39
CA LEU A 311 8.61 -13.33 -11.76
C LEU A 311 8.52 -14.48 -12.77
N SER A 312 9.05 -15.65 -12.43
CA SER A 312 8.93 -16.85 -13.26
C SER A 312 7.48 -17.32 -13.36
N ALA A 313 6.71 -17.27 -12.26
CA ALA A 313 5.28 -17.57 -12.28
C ALA A 313 4.49 -16.53 -13.09
N ALA A 314 4.80 -15.24 -12.94
CA ALA A 314 4.23 -14.15 -13.72
C ALA A 314 4.47 -14.32 -15.23
N TRP A 315 5.66 -14.80 -15.61
CA TRP A 315 5.98 -15.11 -17.01
C TRP A 315 5.06 -16.22 -17.56
N ARG A 316 4.89 -17.32 -16.82
CA ARG A 316 3.99 -18.42 -17.22
C ARG A 316 2.53 -17.99 -17.25
N LEU A 317 2.13 -17.12 -16.32
CA LEU A 317 0.81 -16.50 -16.32
C LEU A 317 0.62 -15.68 -17.60
N SER A 318 1.59 -14.86 -17.98
CA SER A 318 1.53 -14.08 -19.23
C SER A 318 1.33 -14.98 -20.45
N ASP A 319 2.02 -16.12 -20.51
CA ASP A 319 1.87 -17.10 -21.59
C ASP A 319 0.44 -17.67 -21.63
N THR A 320 -0.09 -18.05 -20.47
CA THR A 320 -1.44 -18.58 -20.35
C THR A 320 -2.49 -17.54 -20.74
N LEU A 321 -2.35 -16.29 -20.28
CA LEU A 321 -3.25 -15.19 -20.61
C LEU A 321 -3.23 -14.90 -22.11
N PHE A 322 -2.05 -14.80 -22.73
CA PHE A 322 -1.93 -14.57 -24.16
C PHE A 322 -2.47 -15.74 -25.00
N ASP A 323 -2.34 -16.98 -24.54
CA ASP A 323 -2.91 -18.14 -25.23
C ASP A 323 -4.46 -18.10 -25.20
N LEU A 324 -5.06 -17.72 -24.07
CA LEU A 324 -6.51 -17.58 -23.93
C LEU A 324 -7.04 -16.40 -24.74
N VAL A 325 -6.42 -15.23 -24.60
CA VAL A 325 -6.77 -14.01 -25.34
C VAL A 325 -6.57 -14.22 -26.84
N GLY A 326 -5.47 -14.88 -27.25
CA GLY A 326 -5.19 -15.19 -28.65
C GLY A 326 -6.22 -16.12 -29.28
N LYS A 327 -6.69 -17.15 -28.57
CA LYS A 327 -7.78 -18.01 -29.04
C LYS A 327 -9.09 -17.24 -29.20
N ALA A 328 -9.40 -16.34 -28.26
CA ALA A 328 -10.57 -15.47 -28.35
C ALA A 328 -10.45 -14.46 -29.50
N ALA A 329 -9.30 -13.79 -29.66
CA ALA A 329 -9.04 -12.84 -30.73
C ALA A 329 -9.14 -13.47 -32.14
N ASN A 330 -8.81 -14.76 -32.27
CA ASN A 330 -8.95 -15.52 -33.52
C ASN A 330 -10.40 -15.92 -33.86
N GLY A 331 -11.36 -15.55 -33.01
CA GLY A 331 -12.80 -15.78 -33.22
C GLY A 331 -13.37 -16.97 -32.46
N GLY A 332 -12.75 -17.37 -31.33
CA GLY A 332 -13.31 -18.34 -30.39
C GLY A 332 -14.46 -17.78 -29.55
N ASP A 333 -15.26 -18.67 -28.97
CA ASP A 333 -16.46 -18.35 -28.17
C ASP A 333 -16.14 -18.09 -26.69
N LEU A 334 -15.24 -17.15 -26.42
CA LEU A 334 -15.02 -16.63 -25.06
C LEU A 334 -16.03 -15.52 -24.75
N ASP A 335 -16.56 -15.50 -23.52
CA ASP A 335 -17.40 -14.41 -23.04
C ASP A 335 -16.67 -13.04 -23.09
N GLU A 336 -17.41 -11.96 -23.37
CA GLU A 336 -16.83 -10.61 -23.53
C GLU A 336 -16.28 -10.05 -22.21
N LEU A 337 -16.99 -10.26 -21.09
CA LEU A 337 -16.53 -9.81 -19.77
C LEU A 337 -15.28 -10.57 -19.34
N LEU A 338 -15.23 -11.87 -19.63
CA LEU A 338 -14.06 -12.69 -19.37
C LEU A 338 -12.86 -12.25 -20.22
N PHE A 339 -13.08 -11.90 -21.49
CA PHE A 339 -12.05 -11.36 -22.36
C PHE A 339 -11.47 -10.05 -21.80
N GLU A 340 -12.33 -9.11 -21.40
CA GLU A 340 -11.89 -7.85 -20.79
C GLU A 340 -11.16 -8.06 -19.47
N ALA A 341 -11.62 -8.99 -18.63
CA ALA A 341 -10.94 -9.34 -17.39
C ALA A 341 -9.52 -9.88 -17.63
N LEU A 342 -9.32 -10.71 -18.66
CA LEU A 342 -7.99 -11.19 -19.05
C LEU A 342 -7.08 -10.06 -19.56
N LEU A 343 -7.62 -9.12 -20.34
CA LEU A 343 -6.87 -7.93 -20.76
C LEU A 343 -6.50 -7.03 -19.58
N ARG A 344 -7.41 -6.88 -18.60
CA ARG A 344 -7.12 -6.16 -17.36
C ARG A 344 -5.99 -6.81 -16.58
N GLN A 345 -5.91 -8.14 -16.55
CA GLN A 345 -4.79 -8.85 -15.93
C GLN A 345 -3.47 -8.63 -16.67
N LEU A 346 -3.49 -8.62 -18.01
CA LEU A 346 -2.29 -8.25 -18.81
C LEU A 346 -1.86 -6.80 -18.53
N ARG A 347 -2.81 -5.88 -18.38
CA ARG A 347 -2.56 -4.49 -17.99
C ARG A 347 -1.95 -4.40 -16.60
N SER A 348 -2.54 -5.08 -15.60
CA SER A 348 -2.01 -5.14 -14.23
C SER A 348 -0.57 -5.64 -14.22
N LEU A 349 -0.28 -6.70 -14.98
CA LEU A 349 1.05 -7.29 -15.05
C LEU A 349 2.07 -6.36 -15.73
N HIS A 350 1.65 -5.61 -16.75
CA HIS A 350 2.49 -4.58 -17.37
C HIS A 350 2.77 -3.43 -16.40
N GLN A 351 1.73 -2.92 -15.73
CA GLN A 351 1.85 -1.87 -14.72
C GLN A 351 2.79 -2.30 -13.57
N PHE A 352 2.66 -3.55 -13.14
CA PHE A 352 3.57 -4.15 -12.16
C PHE A 352 5.03 -4.10 -12.63
N CYS A 353 5.30 -4.35 -13.91
CA CYS A 353 6.66 -4.27 -14.43
C CYS A 353 7.18 -2.83 -14.52
N THR A 354 6.32 -1.84 -14.80
CA THR A 354 6.72 -0.44 -15.00
C THR A 354 6.89 0.34 -13.69
N ASP A 355 6.06 0.06 -12.68
CA ASP A 355 6.07 0.81 -11.40
C ASP A 355 7.25 0.46 -10.50
N LEU A 356 8.03 -0.55 -10.88
CA LEU A 356 9.20 -1.03 -10.15
C LEU A 356 10.47 -0.25 -10.50
N ASP A 357 10.67 0.86 -9.81
CA ASP A 357 11.94 1.62 -9.84
C ASP A 357 12.83 1.24 -8.65
N HIS A 358 13.92 0.53 -8.93
CA HIS A 358 14.78 -0.10 -7.92
C HIS A 358 16.24 -0.09 -8.40
N ALA A 359 17.15 0.23 -7.48
CA ALA A 359 18.59 0.24 -7.75
C ALA A 359 19.16 -1.15 -8.10
N GLY A 360 18.42 -2.22 -7.78
CA GLY A 360 18.75 -3.63 -8.04
C GLY A 360 17.80 -4.32 -9.01
N ARG A 361 17.22 -3.58 -9.98
CA ARG A 361 16.24 -4.09 -10.95
C ARG A 361 16.64 -5.42 -11.59
N PRO A 362 15.92 -6.53 -11.35
CA PRO A 362 16.14 -7.75 -12.10
C PRO A 362 15.88 -7.48 -13.58
N PRO A 363 16.83 -7.82 -14.48
CA PRO A 363 16.66 -7.58 -15.92
C PRO A 363 15.50 -8.38 -16.53
N VAL A 364 15.01 -9.40 -15.80
CA VAL A 364 13.83 -10.18 -16.15
C VAL A 364 12.57 -9.31 -16.20
N LEU A 365 12.46 -8.28 -15.35
CA LEU A 365 11.33 -7.34 -15.37
C LEU A 365 11.27 -6.55 -16.67
N ASP A 366 12.39 -5.95 -17.08
CA ASP A 366 12.49 -5.20 -18.34
C ASP A 366 12.17 -6.08 -19.55
N THR A 367 12.59 -7.35 -19.47
CA THR A 367 12.33 -8.34 -20.52
C THR A 367 10.85 -8.72 -20.57
N LEU A 368 10.21 -8.90 -19.40
CA LEU A 368 8.78 -9.20 -19.30
C LEU A 368 7.93 -8.01 -19.75
N GLU A 369 8.28 -6.79 -19.34
CA GLU A 369 7.63 -5.54 -19.76
C GLU A 369 7.62 -5.43 -21.30
N ARG A 370 8.80 -5.56 -21.92
CA ARG A 370 8.95 -5.50 -23.37
C ARG A 370 8.14 -6.60 -24.06
N ARG A 371 8.18 -7.82 -23.53
CA ARG A 371 7.43 -8.95 -24.06
C ARG A 371 5.92 -8.71 -24.00
N LEU A 372 5.41 -8.16 -22.89
CA LEU A 372 3.99 -7.85 -22.72
C LEU A 372 3.54 -6.82 -23.76
N ALA A 373 4.31 -5.76 -23.96
CA ALA A 373 4.07 -4.76 -24.99
C ALA A 373 4.11 -5.37 -26.42
N GLU A 374 5.16 -6.12 -26.76
CA GLU A 374 5.33 -6.75 -28.08
C GLU A 374 4.21 -7.75 -28.41
N ARG A 375 3.87 -8.65 -27.48
CA ARG A 375 2.81 -9.64 -27.70
C ARG A 375 1.42 -9.00 -27.77
N SER A 376 1.18 -7.93 -27.01
CA SER A 376 -0.09 -7.19 -27.09
C SER A 376 -0.24 -6.50 -28.45
N ARG A 377 0.84 -5.90 -28.99
CA ARG A 377 0.85 -5.34 -30.36
C ARG A 377 0.61 -6.42 -31.41
N ALA A 378 1.26 -7.58 -31.30
CA ALA A 378 1.04 -8.69 -32.21
C ALA A 378 -0.42 -9.20 -32.19
N LEU A 379 -1.02 -9.30 -31.00
CA LEU A 379 -2.43 -9.68 -30.86
C LEU A 379 -3.39 -8.66 -31.48
N ALA A 380 -3.13 -7.37 -31.31
CA ALA A 380 -3.89 -6.30 -31.97
C ALA A 380 -3.83 -6.42 -33.50
N GLY A 381 -2.64 -6.69 -34.05
CA GLY A 381 -2.45 -6.96 -35.49
C GLY A 381 -3.30 -8.14 -35.97
N ILE A 382 -3.17 -9.30 -35.31
CA ILE A 382 -3.92 -10.52 -35.64
C ILE A 382 -5.44 -10.29 -35.56
N ALA A 383 -5.91 -9.64 -34.49
CA ALA A 383 -7.34 -9.34 -34.32
C ALA A 383 -7.88 -8.44 -35.43
N GLY A 384 -7.10 -7.41 -35.81
CA GLY A 384 -7.44 -6.51 -36.91
C GLY A 384 -7.51 -7.22 -38.26
N GLU A 385 -6.51 -8.06 -38.58
CA GLU A 385 -6.51 -8.86 -39.81
C GLU A 385 -7.69 -9.85 -39.84
N ARG A 386 -7.99 -10.49 -38.71
CA ARG A 386 -9.10 -11.43 -38.60
C ARG A 386 -10.45 -10.74 -38.79
N LEU A 387 -10.64 -9.56 -38.21
CA LEU A 387 -11.84 -8.74 -38.39
C LEU A 387 -12.07 -8.42 -39.87
N VAL A 388 -11.02 -7.95 -40.57
CA VAL A 388 -11.09 -7.69 -42.03
C VAL A 388 -11.42 -8.97 -42.80
N GLY A 389 -10.77 -10.09 -42.48
CA GLY A 389 -11.02 -11.37 -43.13
C GLY A 389 -12.47 -11.85 -42.99
N ILE A 390 -13.11 -11.63 -41.83
CA ILE A 390 -14.53 -11.99 -41.63
C ILE A 390 -15.48 -11.08 -42.40
N LEU A 391 -15.19 -9.78 -42.48
CA LEU A 391 -16.00 -8.83 -43.25
C LEU A 391 -15.96 -9.11 -44.75
N LEU A 392 -14.83 -9.63 -45.25
CA LEU A 392 -14.65 -9.99 -46.66
C LEU A 392 -15.16 -11.39 -47.00
N ALA A 393 -15.43 -12.25 -46.00
CA ALA A 393 -15.90 -13.60 -46.22
C ALA A 393 -17.31 -13.64 -46.85
N ARG A 394 -17.58 -14.65 -47.69
CA ARG A 394 -18.89 -14.89 -48.30
C ARG A 394 -19.34 -16.34 -48.03
N PRO A 395 -20.47 -16.55 -47.31
CA PRO A 395 -21.33 -15.55 -46.69
C PRO A 395 -20.66 -14.85 -45.49
N ALA A 396 -20.98 -13.57 -45.29
CA ALA A 396 -20.47 -12.80 -44.15
C ALA A 396 -21.20 -13.21 -42.85
N ASP A 397 -20.45 -13.29 -41.74
CA ASP A 397 -21.01 -13.52 -40.40
C ASP A 397 -20.99 -12.21 -39.59
N PRO A 398 -22.09 -11.43 -39.60
CA PRO A 398 -22.14 -10.13 -38.94
C PRO A 398 -22.08 -10.25 -37.42
N ALA A 399 -22.55 -11.35 -36.83
CA ALA A 399 -22.51 -11.55 -35.39
C ALA A 399 -21.06 -11.76 -34.91
N LYS A 400 -20.27 -12.54 -35.66
CA LYS A 400 -18.86 -12.75 -35.36
C LYS A 400 -18.02 -11.51 -35.64
N ALA A 401 -18.34 -10.75 -36.70
CA ALA A 401 -17.69 -9.47 -36.99
C ALA A 401 -17.93 -8.44 -35.87
N ARG A 402 -19.16 -8.32 -35.35
CA ARG A 402 -19.46 -7.45 -34.19
C ARG A 402 -18.69 -7.84 -32.93
N ARG A 403 -18.61 -9.15 -32.62
CA ARG A 403 -17.82 -9.66 -31.49
C ARG A 403 -16.33 -9.34 -31.63
N LEU A 404 -15.74 -9.53 -32.81
CA LEU A 404 -14.35 -9.17 -33.04
C LEU A 404 -14.10 -7.66 -33.01
N LEU A 405 -15.08 -6.85 -33.43
CA LEU A 405 -15.01 -5.40 -33.33
C LEU A 405 -14.96 -4.95 -31.87
N ALA A 406 -15.84 -5.48 -31.00
CA ALA A 406 -15.80 -5.18 -29.57
C ALA A 406 -14.46 -5.60 -28.93
N ARG A 407 -13.99 -6.83 -29.22
CA ARG A 407 -12.68 -7.31 -28.72
C ARG A 407 -11.52 -6.46 -29.21
N GLY A 408 -11.56 -6.01 -30.46
CA GLY A 408 -10.55 -5.12 -31.01
C GLY A 408 -10.55 -3.75 -30.34
N GLN A 409 -11.71 -3.22 -29.93
CA GLN A 409 -11.78 -2.00 -29.11
C GLN A 409 -11.12 -2.21 -27.74
N SER A 410 -11.40 -3.31 -27.06
CA SER A 410 -10.76 -3.62 -25.77
C SER A 410 -9.23 -3.79 -25.91
N LEU A 411 -8.75 -4.38 -27.01
CA LEU A 411 -7.32 -4.48 -27.33
C LEU A 411 -6.68 -3.12 -27.62
N ALA A 412 -7.37 -2.23 -28.34
CA ALA A 412 -6.90 -0.87 -28.57
C ALA A 412 -6.80 -0.08 -27.25
N GLN A 413 -7.80 -0.24 -26.36
CA GLN A 413 -7.76 0.35 -25.02
C GLN A 413 -6.59 -0.18 -24.20
N LEU A 414 -6.32 -1.49 -24.25
CA LEU A 414 -5.16 -2.09 -23.57
C LEU A 414 -3.84 -1.47 -24.06
N LEU A 415 -3.64 -1.33 -25.36
CA LEU A 415 -2.43 -0.71 -25.92
C LEU A 415 -2.26 0.73 -25.49
N TYR A 416 -3.34 1.52 -25.53
CA TYR A 416 -3.34 2.90 -25.04
C TYR A 416 -2.99 2.96 -23.54
N ASP A 417 -3.60 2.10 -22.72
CA ASP A 417 -3.33 2.03 -21.29
C ASP A 417 -1.89 1.61 -20.96
N MET A 418 -1.24 0.84 -21.84
CA MET A 418 0.17 0.46 -21.75
C MET A 418 1.13 1.53 -22.31
N GLY A 419 0.61 2.68 -22.75
CA GLY A 419 1.39 3.76 -23.37
C GLY A 419 1.98 3.40 -24.74
N GLN A 420 1.37 2.43 -25.43
CA GLN A 420 1.81 1.97 -26.77
C GLN A 420 1.13 2.79 -27.87
N ASP A 421 1.44 4.09 -27.94
CA ASP A 421 0.88 5.05 -28.92
C ASP A 421 1.52 4.94 -30.32
N GLY A 422 1.84 3.72 -30.77
CA GLY A 422 2.55 3.46 -32.02
C GLY A 422 1.66 3.10 -33.21
N ASP A 423 2.29 2.86 -34.36
CA ASP A 423 1.65 2.55 -35.65
C ASP A 423 0.63 1.40 -35.56
N GLU A 424 0.85 0.40 -34.69
CA GLU A 424 -0.08 -0.72 -34.55
C GLU A 424 -1.41 -0.33 -33.89
N LEU A 425 -1.42 0.63 -32.96
CA LEU A 425 -2.65 1.16 -32.36
C LEU A 425 -3.44 1.96 -33.39
N GLU A 426 -2.77 2.81 -34.16
CA GLU A 426 -3.41 3.59 -35.23
C GLU A 426 -3.99 2.68 -36.33
N ALA A 427 -3.22 1.67 -36.76
CA ALA A 427 -3.67 0.69 -37.76
C ALA A 427 -4.88 -0.12 -37.27
N LEU A 428 -4.90 -0.53 -35.99
CA LEU A 428 -6.06 -1.20 -35.41
C LEU A 428 -7.27 -0.25 -35.34
N ALA A 429 -7.09 0.98 -34.86
CA ALA A 429 -8.15 1.98 -34.76
C ALA A 429 -8.80 2.25 -36.12
N MET A 430 -8.00 2.40 -37.18
CA MET A 430 -8.50 2.58 -38.55
C MET A 430 -9.34 1.38 -39.02
N ARG A 431 -8.85 0.15 -38.78
CA ARG A 431 -9.59 -1.08 -39.13
C ARG A 431 -10.92 -1.19 -38.37
N LEU A 432 -10.96 -0.78 -37.11
CA LEU A 432 -12.18 -0.78 -36.30
C LEU A 432 -13.23 0.21 -36.80
N VAL A 433 -12.80 1.41 -37.22
CA VAL A 433 -13.71 2.42 -37.80
C VAL A 433 -14.31 1.89 -39.10
N VAL A 434 -13.48 1.39 -40.02
CA VAL A 434 -13.94 0.82 -41.31
C VAL A 434 -14.88 -0.36 -41.09
N ALA A 435 -14.56 -1.24 -40.15
CA ALA A 435 -15.40 -2.39 -39.80
C ALA A 435 -16.77 -1.98 -39.26
N ARG A 436 -16.81 -0.96 -38.39
CA ARG A 436 -18.06 -0.41 -37.85
C ARG A 436 -18.94 0.14 -38.96
N ASP A 437 -18.36 0.91 -39.87
CA ASP A 437 -19.09 1.50 -40.98
C ASP A 437 -19.63 0.42 -41.92
N ALA A 438 -18.83 -0.58 -42.28
CA ALA A 438 -19.26 -1.70 -43.12
C ALA A 438 -20.44 -2.49 -42.49
N LEU A 439 -20.41 -2.73 -41.18
CA LEU A 439 -21.48 -3.44 -40.48
C LEU A 439 -22.77 -2.62 -40.35
N ASN A 440 -22.66 -1.29 -40.26
CA ASN A 440 -23.82 -0.40 -40.24
C ASN A 440 -24.50 -0.32 -41.61
N HIS A 441 -23.72 -0.29 -42.69
CA HIS A 441 -24.26 -0.30 -44.06
C HIS A 441 -24.86 -1.65 -44.47
N ALA A 442 -24.37 -2.76 -43.93
CA ALA A 442 -24.94 -4.09 -44.19
C ALA A 442 -26.25 -4.37 -43.40
N ALA A 443 -26.59 -3.52 -42.42
CA ALA A 443 -27.80 -3.63 -41.60
C ALA A 443 -28.93 -2.67 -42.04
N ALA A 444 -28.61 -1.71 -42.91
CA ALA A 444 -29.55 -0.82 -43.59
C ALA A 444 -29.96 -1.42 -44.94
#